data_AF-A0A7W6WBR1-F1
#
_entry.id   AF-A0A7W6WBR1-F1
#
_cell.length_a   1.000
_cell.length_b   1.000
_cell.length_c   1.000
_cell.angle_alpha   90.00
_cell.angle_beta   90.00
_cell.angle_gamma   90.00
#
_symmetry.space_group_name_H-M   'P 1'
#
loop_
_entity.id
_entity.type
_entity.pdbx_description
1 polymer ?
#
loop_
_entity_poly.entity_id
_entity_poly.type
_entity_poly.pdbx_seq_one_letter_code
_entity_poly.pdbx_strand_id
1 'polypeptide(L)'
;MYYARPGVDGPERHIQYDQRLEGRDRDNVIAHEVGHAIDRIAQERTGIPLTGSIKQFNALYHVQNSGGARTSVTDPPSRQTRPEHLGYRGDSISREKMAEGMRLYLQNPAYIKEHFPNAARRIREYVNTDPRLNRTIQFNEIGAPLGLGALGASGLAPRDHTLEEEDEDERGLWGWR
;
A
#
# COMPACT_ATOMS: atom_id res chain seq x y z
N MET A 1 -4.82 -6.60 -2.48
CA MET A 1 -5.84 -5.65 -2.94
C MET A 1 -6.36 -4.77 -1.80
N TYR A 2 -6.24 -3.46 -1.95
CA TYR A 2 -6.94 -2.42 -1.21
C TYR A 2 -8.33 -2.17 -1.79
N TYR A 3 -9.33 -1.96 -0.94
CA TYR A 3 -10.63 -1.44 -1.34
C TYR A 3 -11.30 -0.68 -0.20
N ALA A 4 -12.26 0.18 -0.56
CA ALA A 4 -13.11 0.88 0.40
C ALA A 4 -14.58 0.54 0.16
N ARG A 5 -15.36 0.40 1.23
CA ARG A 5 -16.82 0.19 1.19
C ARG A 5 -17.52 1.28 2.01
N PRO A 6 -18.78 1.65 1.68
CA PRO A 6 -19.58 2.48 2.56
C PRO A 6 -19.77 1.81 3.92
N GLY A 7 -19.55 2.54 5.00
CA GLY A 7 -19.82 2.11 6.38
C GLY A 7 -20.65 3.15 7.12
N VAL A 8 -21.12 2.79 8.32
CA VAL A 8 -22.05 3.61 9.14
C VAL A 8 -21.40 4.93 9.57
N ASP A 9 -20.12 4.90 9.92
CA ASP A 9 -19.35 6.07 10.39
C ASP A 9 -18.44 6.66 9.29
N GLY A 10 -18.69 6.29 8.03
CA GLY A 10 -17.87 6.66 6.87
C GLY A 10 -17.24 5.44 6.17
N PRO A 11 -16.37 5.67 5.17
CA PRO A 11 -15.83 4.58 4.36
C PRO A 11 -14.92 3.65 5.18
N GLU A 12 -15.28 2.37 5.21
CA GLU A 12 -14.44 1.27 5.71
C GLU A 12 -13.36 0.94 4.69
N ARG A 13 -12.13 0.75 5.16
CA ARG A 13 -10.95 0.56 4.31
C ARG A 13 -10.29 -0.76 4.67
N HIS A 14 -10.04 -1.59 3.67
CA HIS A 14 -9.51 -2.94 3.87
C HIS A 14 -8.30 -3.18 2.97
N ILE A 15 -7.35 -3.94 3.50
CA ILE A 15 -6.24 -4.51 2.76
C ILE A 15 -6.39 -6.02 2.79
N GLN A 16 -6.44 -6.63 1.62
CA GLN A 16 -6.40 -8.08 1.45
C GLN A 16 -5.11 -8.48 0.74
N TYR A 17 -4.57 -9.64 1.06
CA TYR A 17 -3.45 -10.24 0.35
C TYR A 17 -3.59 -11.77 0.40
N ASP A 18 -2.90 -12.49 -0.48
CA ASP A 18 -2.91 -13.96 -0.46
C ASP A 18 -2.12 -14.44 0.76
N GLN A 19 -2.79 -15.20 1.64
CA GLN A 19 -2.21 -15.71 2.90
C GLN A 19 -1.06 -16.70 2.68
N ARG A 20 -0.89 -17.20 1.45
CA ARG A 20 0.24 -18.05 1.07
C ARG A 20 1.51 -17.26 0.77
N LEU A 21 1.42 -15.93 0.67
CA LEU A 21 2.61 -15.08 0.52
C LEU A 21 3.37 -15.04 1.84
N GLU A 22 4.68 -15.23 1.74
CA GLU A 22 5.58 -15.21 2.88
C GLU A 22 6.72 -14.22 2.68
N GLY A 23 7.36 -13.85 3.80
CA GLY A 23 8.54 -12.99 3.83
C GLY A 23 8.40 -11.72 2.98
N ARG A 24 9.39 -11.49 2.12
CA ARG A 24 9.52 -10.27 1.32
C ARG A 24 8.35 -10.07 0.35
N ASP A 25 7.78 -11.15 -0.20
CA ASP A 25 6.68 -11.03 -1.16
C ASP A 25 5.40 -10.56 -0.47
N ARG A 26 5.11 -11.11 0.72
CA ARG A 26 4.03 -10.62 1.58
C ARG A 26 4.21 -9.15 1.92
N ASP A 27 5.40 -8.79 2.39
CA ASP A 27 5.69 -7.42 2.84
C ASP A 27 5.62 -6.42 1.68
N ASN A 28 6.04 -6.82 0.46
CA ASN A 28 5.90 -6.03 -0.75
C ASN A 28 4.43 -5.79 -1.12
N VAL A 29 3.61 -6.84 -1.10
CA VAL A 29 2.18 -6.71 -1.41
C VAL A 29 1.48 -5.83 -0.38
N ILE A 30 1.72 -6.06 0.92
CA ILE A 30 1.12 -5.22 1.97
C ILE A 30 1.52 -3.74 1.77
N ALA A 31 2.81 -3.46 1.56
CA ALA A 31 3.27 -2.09 1.35
C ALA A 31 2.70 -1.45 0.07
N HIS A 32 2.49 -2.22 -1.00
CA HIS A 32 1.78 -1.77 -2.20
C HIS A 32 0.33 -1.37 -1.88
N GLU A 33 -0.41 -2.22 -1.16
CA GLU A 33 -1.81 -1.92 -0.82
C GLU A 33 -1.96 -0.78 0.19
N VAL A 34 -1.02 -0.64 1.13
CA VAL A 34 -0.92 0.54 1.99
C VAL A 34 -0.70 1.80 1.14
N GLY A 35 0.08 1.71 0.07
CA GLY A 35 0.25 2.78 -0.91
C GLY A 35 -1.08 3.24 -1.52
N HIS A 36 -1.91 2.29 -1.98
CA HIS A 36 -3.27 2.62 -2.47
C HIS A 36 -4.15 3.26 -1.39
N ALA A 37 -4.07 2.79 -0.14
CA ALA A 37 -4.82 3.36 0.97
C ALA A 37 -4.42 4.82 1.23
N ILE A 38 -3.12 5.10 1.31
CA ILE A 38 -2.59 6.46 1.52
C ILE A 38 -2.96 7.36 0.34
N ASP A 39 -2.81 6.90 -0.91
CA ASP A 39 -3.21 7.65 -2.11
C ASP A 39 -4.69 8.04 -2.06
N ARG A 40 -5.57 7.08 -1.72
CA ARG A 40 -7.00 7.30 -1.59
C ARG A 40 -7.36 8.20 -0.42
N ILE A 41 -6.63 8.16 0.70
CA ILE A 41 -6.85 9.09 1.80
C ILE A 41 -6.44 10.49 1.34
N ALA A 42 -5.21 10.66 0.86
CA ALA A 42 -4.66 11.95 0.43
C ALA A 42 -5.50 12.63 -0.68
N GLN A 43 -5.98 11.86 -1.65
CA GLN A 43 -6.85 12.36 -2.71
C GLN A 43 -7.95 11.38 -3.07
N GLU A 44 -9.08 11.52 -2.37
CA GLU A 44 -10.17 10.57 -2.42
C GLU A 44 -10.70 10.36 -3.84
N ARG A 45 -11.07 11.41 -4.57
CA ARG A 45 -11.73 11.23 -5.87
C ARG A 45 -10.75 10.85 -6.98
N THR A 46 -9.61 11.53 -7.05
CA THR A 46 -8.72 11.50 -8.22
C THR A 46 -7.47 10.66 -8.04
N GLY A 47 -7.09 10.33 -6.80
CA GLY A 47 -5.71 9.95 -6.48
C GLY A 47 -4.76 11.14 -6.59
N ILE A 48 -3.55 10.98 -6.07
CA ILE A 48 -2.48 11.97 -6.14
C ILE A 48 -2.04 12.08 -7.60
N PRO A 49 -2.07 13.27 -8.20
CA PRO A 49 -1.70 13.44 -9.60
C PRO A 49 -0.20 13.19 -9.80
N LEU A 50 0.16 12.58 -10.93
CA LEU A 50 1.57 12.34 -11.31
C LEU A 50 2.21 13.55 -12.01
N THR A 51 1.49 14.66 -12.18
CA THR A 51 1.88 15.85 -12.98
C THR A 51 3.31 16.33 -12.67
N GLY A 52 4.17 16.49 -13.66
CA GLY A 52 5.57 16.91 -13.44
C GLY A 52 6.50 15.84 -12.84
N SER A 53 6.01 14.61 -12.64
CA SER A 53 6.82 13.46 -12.18
C SER A 53 6.53 12.14 -12.94
N ILE A 54 5.68 12.18 -13.98
CA ILE A 54 5.26 11.02 -14.79
C ILE A 54 6.44 10.15 -15.24
N LYS A 55 7.52 10.76 -15.78
CA LYS A 55 8.69 10.00 -16.24
C LYS A 55 9.36 9.22 -15.11
N GLN A 56 9.47 9.80 -13.91
CA GLN A 56 10.04 9.12 -12.76
C GLN A 56 9.11 8.05 -12.23
N PHE A 57 7.80 8.28 -12.19
CA PHE A 57 6.83 7.24 -11.82
C PHE A 57 6.82 6.05 -12.80
N ASN A 58 7.03 6.29 -14.10
CA ASN A 58 7.19 5.21 -15.08
C ASN A 58 8.46 4.39 -14.82
N ALA A 59 9.61 5.06 -14.63
CA ALA A 59 10.87 4.39 -14.33
C ALA A 59 10.82 3.66 -12.98
N LEU A 60 10.21 4.27 -11.97
CA LEU A 60 10.00 3.69 -10.64
C LEU A 60 9.16 2.41 -10.73
N TYR A 61 8.01 2.49 -11.40
CA TYR A 61 7.15 1.32 -11.59
C TYR A 61 7.90 0.20 -12.30
N HIS A 62 8.68 0.54 -13.32
CA HIS A 62 9.52 -0.41 -14.03
C HIS A 62 10.53 -1.10 -13.10
N VAL A 63 11.32 -0.35 -12.33
CA VAL A 63 12.32 -0.97 -11.44
C VAL A 63 11.71 -1.84 -10.35
N GLN A 64 10.52 -1.47 -9.90
CA GLN A 64 9.81 -2.19 -8.85
C GLN A 64 9.13 -3.48 -9.34
N ASN A 65 8.76 -3.55 -10.63
CA ASN A 65 7.94 -4.65 -11.20
C ASN A 65 8.66 -5.48 -12.26
N SER A 66 9.94 -5.22 -12.52
CA SER A 66 10.71 -6.01 -13.48
C SER A 66 11.58 -7.01 -12.74
N GLY A 67 11.23 -8.30 -12.86
CA GLY A 67 11.95 -9.39 -12.19
C GLY A 67 13.33 -9.73 -12.79
N GLY A 68 13.98 -8.82 -13.52
CA GLY A 68 15.20 -9.09 -14.26
C GLY A 68 16.46 -8.55 -13.58
N ALA A 69 17.54 -9.33 -13.55
CA ALA A 69 18.87 -8.94 -13.04
C ALA A 69 19.54 -7.76 -13.79
N ARG A 70 18.84 -7.12 -14.75
CA ARG A 70 19.35 -6.05 -15.62
C ARG A 70 18.47 -4.81 -15.65
N THR A 71 17.53 -4.67 -14.73
CA THR A 71 16.64 -3.52 -14.69
C THR A 71 17.36 -2.27 -14.17
N SER A 72 17.20 -1.15 -14.87
CA SER A 72 17.81 0.14 -14.55
C SER A 72 16.78 1.27 -14.51
N VAL A 73 17.00 2.24 -13.62
CA VAL A 73 16.24 3.50 -13.59
C VAL A 73 16.40 4.30 -14.90
N THR A 74 17.44 4.03 -15.67
CA THR A 74 17.76 4.68 -16.94
C THR A 74 17.27 3.92 -18.17
N ASP A 75 16.58 2.78 -18.00
CA ASP A 75 16.08 2.01 -19.13
C ASP A 75 15.15 2.85 -20.02
N PRO A 76 15.29 2.77 -21.36
CA PRO A 76 14.51 3.59 -22.27
C PRO A 76 13.02 3.21 -22.18
N PRO A 77 12.08 4.14 -22.48
CA PRO A 77 10.64 3.90 -22.32
C PRO A 77 10.08 2.67 -23.06
N SER A 78 10.76 2.18 -24.10
CA SER A 78 10.40 0.98 -24.86
C SER A 78 10.73 -0.33 -24.12
N ARG A 79 11.63 -0.30 -23.14
CA ARG A 79 12.02 -1.46 -22.31
C ARG A 79 11.39 -1.43 -20.91
N GLN A 80 10.73 -0.33 -20.56
CA GLN A 80 10.09 -0.18 -19.27
C GLN A 80 8.80 -1.01 -19.19
N THR A 81 8.71 -1.86 -18.17
CA THR A 81 7.45 -2.45 -17.70
C THR A 81 6.51 -1.34 -17.28
N ARG A 82 5.24 -1.43 -17.70
CA ARG A 82 4.19 -0.45 -17.41
C ARG A 82 2.97 -1.17 -16.84
N PRO A 83 2.11 -0.49 -16.04
CA PRO A 83 0.86 -1.09 -15.58
C PRO A 83 0.02 -1.67 -16.71
N GLU A 84 0.01 -1.01 -17.87
CA GLU A 84 -0.72 -1.45 -19.05
C GLU A 84 -0.27 -2.83 -19.55
N HIS A 85 1.00 -3.19 -19.37
CA HIS A 85 1.52 -4.53 -19.72
C HIS A 85 1.00 -5.62 -18.78
N LEU A 86 0.51 -5.23 -17.59
CA LEU A 86 -0.09 -6.12 -16.60
C LEU A 86 -1.63 -6.04 -16.61
N GLY A 87 -2.22 -5.36 -17.60
CA GLY A 87 -3.67 -5.31 -17.82
C GLY A 87 -4.40 -4.13 -17.15
N TYR A 88 -3.70 -3.24 -16.46
CA TYR A 88 -4.30 -2.03 -15.86
C TYR A 88 -4.75 -1.03 -16.93
N ARG A 89 -5.83 -0.28 -16.65
CA ARG A 89 -6.49 0.64 -17.59
C ARG A 89 -7.03 1.92 -16.93
N GLY A 90 -7.10 3.00 -17.70
CA GLY A 90 -7.66 4.27 -17.24
C GLY A 90 -6.96 4.80 -15.98
N ASP A 91 -7.76 5.27 -15.01
CA ASP A 91 -7.25 5.86 -13.77
C ASP A 91 -6.44 4.88 -12.90
N SER A 92 -6.65 3.57 -13.05
CA SER A 92 -5.86 2.57 -12.32
C SER A 92 -4.37 2.67 -12.65
N ILE A 93 -4.00 3.06 -13.88
CA ILE A 93 -2.59 3.18 -14.30
C ILE A 93 -1.84 4.18 -13.40
N SER A 94 -2.45 5.32 -13.10
CA SER A 94 -1.83 6.34 -12.25
C SER A 94 -1.76 5.90 -10.78
N ARG A 95 -2.81 5.21 -10.31
CA ARG A 95 -2.89 4.68 -8.93
C ARG A 95 -1.85 3.61 -8.67
N GLU A 96 -1.67 2.66 -9.58
CA GLU A 96 -0.63 1.63 -9.47
C GLU A 96 0.78 2.24 -9.41
N LYS A 97 1.05 3.25 -10.24
CA LYS A 97 2.33 3.96 -10.21
C LYS A 97 2.56 4.68 -8.88
N MET A 98 1.52 5.31 -8.33
CA MET A 98 1.60 5.97 -7.03
C MET A 98 1.80 4.96 -5.89
N ALA A 99 1.07 3.84 -5.90
CA ALA A 99 1.20 2.76 -4.93
C ALA A 99 2.62 2.18 -4.90
N GLU A 100 3.21 1.92 -6.07
CA GLU A 100 4.62 1.49 -6.15
C GLU A 100 5.60 2.56 -5.66
N GLY A 101 5.30 3.82 -5.93
CA GLY A 101 6.05 4.96 -5.40
C GLY A 101 6.05 5.00 -3.88
N MET A 102 4.87 4.83 -3.25
CA MET A 102 4.74 4.78 -1.81
C MET A 102 5.39 3.53 -1.22
N ARG A 103 5.23 2.35 -1.85
CA ARG A 103 5.94 1.13 -1.45
C ARG A 103 7.45 1.36 -1.40
N LEU A 104 8.02 1.92 -2.46
CA LEU A 104 9.46 2.22 -2.49
C LEU A 104 9.85 3.23 -1.41
N TYR A 105 9.03 4.25 -1.17
CA TYR A 105 9.33 5.24 -0.12
C TYR A 105 9.32 4.61 1.27
N LEU A 106 8.31 3.78 1.58
CA LEU A 106 8.21 3.08 2.86
C LEU A 106 9.38 2.11 3.07
N GLN A 107 9.84 1.44 2.02
CA GLN A 107 10.90 0.44 2.10
C GLN A 107 12.32 1.02 2.03
N ASN A 108 12.53 2.05 1.20
CA ASN A 108 13.84 2.65 0.97
C ASN A 108 13.72 4.16 0.66
N PRO A 109 13.50 4.99 1.71
CA PRO A 109 13.32 6.43 1.55
C PRO A 109 14.56 7.12 0.99
N ALA A 110 15.77 6.61 1.27
CA ALA A 110 17.01 7.18 0.73
C ALA A 110 17.06 7.01 -0.80
N TYR A 111 16.81 5.79 -1.28
CA TYR A 111 16.87 5.46 -2.70
C TYR A 111 15.84 6.24 -3.53
N ILE A 112 14.59 6.34 -3.08
CA ILE A 112 13.59 7.12 -3.84
C ILE A 112 13.94 8.61 -3.88
N LYS A 113 14.50 9.17 -2.80
CA LYS A 113 14.93 10.57 -2.77
C LYS A 113 16.11 10.83 -3.71
N GLU A 114 17.02 9.86 -3.83
CA GLU A 114 18.18 9.94 -4.70
C GLU A 114 17.82 9.77 -6.19
N HIS A 115 17.12 8.69 -6.54
CA HIS A 115 16.88 8.32 -7.94
C HIS A 115 15.56 8.85 -8.50
N PHE A 116 14.58 9.14 -7.66
CA PHE A 116 13.25 9.63 -8.06
C PHE A 116 12.82 10.88 -7.26
N PRO A 117 13.64 11.95 -7.21
CA PRO A 117 13.40 13.10 -6.33
C PRO A 117 12.08 13.84 -6.58
N ASN A 118 11.60 13.89 -7.83
CA ASN A 118 10.32 14.53 -8.16
C ASN A 118 9.13 13.65 -7.74
N ALA A 119 9.24 12.33 -7.88
CA ALA A 119 8.24 11.41 -7.34
C ALA A 119 8.20 11.50 -5.80
N ALA A 120 9.36 11.46 -5.14
CA ALA A 120 9.47 11.62 -3.69
C ALA A 120 8.92 12.97 -3.20
N ARG A 121 9.20 14.08 -3.91
CA ARG A 121 8.62 15.39 -3.61
C ARG A 121 7.09 15.38 -3.77
N ARG A 122 6.56 14.77 -4.83
CA ARG A 122 5.12 14.69 -5.06
C ARG A 122 4.40 13.92 -3.96
N ILE A 123 4.94 12.77 -3.53
CA ILE A 123 4.36 11.99 -2.43
C ILE A 123 4.28 12.85 -1.16
N ARG A 124 5.39 13.52 -0.80
CA ARG A 124 5.44 14.40 0.38
C ARG A 124 4.47 15.56 0.33
N GLU A 125 4.38 16.20 -0.83
CA GLU A 125 3.51 17.36 -1.08
C GLU A 125 2.05 17.06 -0.70
N TYR A 126 1.56 15.85 -0.98
CA TYR A 126 0.18 15.46 -0.69
C TYR A 126 0.02 14.75 0.64
N VAL A 127 0.98 13.91 1.04
CA VAL A 127 0.83 13.11 2.27
C VAL A 127 1.14 13.92 3.52
N ASN A 128 2.26 14.66 3.53
CA ASN A 128 2.70 15.37 4.73
C ASN A 128 1.84 16.61 5.02
N THR A 129 1.07 17.09 4.03
CA THR A 129 0.18 18.24 4.18
C THR A 129 -1.27 17.83 4.47
N ASP A 130 -1.64 16.56 4.25
CA ASP A 130 -3.00 16.09 4.53
C ASP A 130 -3.22 15.93 6.04
N PRO A 131 -4.19 16.63 6.66
CA PRO A 131 -4.41 16.59 8.10
C PRO A 131 -4.84 15.22 8.65
N ARG A 132 -5.30 14.31 7.78
CA ARG A 132 -5.69 12.94 8.16
C ARG A 132 -4.49 11.99 8.17
N LEU A 133 -3.42 12.33 7.46
CA LEU A 133 -2.22 11.51 7.32
C LEU A 133 -1.02 12.07 8.09
N ASN A 134 -0.85 13.39 8.10
CA ASN A 134 0.35 14.06 8.57
C ASN A 134 0.65 13.88 10.07
N ARG A 135 -0.31 13.43 10.87
CA ARG A 135 -0.09 13.09 12.29
C ARG A 135 0.41 11.67 12.50
N THR A 136 0.28 10.81 11.49
CA THR A 136 0.60 9.38 11.56
C THR A 136 1.75 9.01 10.63
N ILE A 137 1.84 9.68 9.48
CA ILE A 137 2.83 9.42 8.42
C ILE A 137 3.46 10.75 8.02
N GLN A 138 4.79 10.81 8.12
CA GLN A 138 5.61 11.93 7.65
C GLN A 138 6.75 11.41 6.77
N PHE A 139 6.62 11.56 5.45
CA PHE A 139 7.69 11.21 4.53
C PHE A 139 8.79 12.28 4.55
N ASN A 140 9.86 12.07 5.33
CA ASN A 140 11.14 12.80 5.34
C ASN A 140 11.84 12.72 6.70
N GLU A 141 11.13 12.27 7.74
CA GLU A 141 11.75 12.00 9.02
C GLU A 141 12.69 10.82 8.86
N ILE A 142 13.99 11.13 8.84
CA ILE A 142 15.06 10.14 8.85
C ILE A 142 14.94 9.42 10.19
N GLY A 143 14.29 8.25 10.22
CA GLY A 143 14.36 7.35 11.37
C GLY A 143 13.07 7.01 12.10
N ALA A 144 11.87 7.21 11.52
CA ALA A 144 10.73 6.42 11.98
C ALA A 144 10.81 5.03 11.32
N PRO A 145 11.17 3.95 12.02
CA PRO A 145 10.95 2.61 11.50
C PRO A 145 9.44 2.42 11.43
N LEU A 146 8.83 2.79 10.30
CA LEU A 146 7.59 2.16 9.87
C LEU A 146 7.94 0.74 9.43
N GLY A 147 8.47 -0.06 10.36
CA GLY A 147 8.36 -1.50 10.25
C GLY A 147 6.88 -1.79 10.06
N LEU A 148 6.54 -2.61 9.08
CA LEU A 148 5.16 -2.99 8.77
C LEU A 148 4.38 -3.51 10.02
N GLY A 149 5.06 -3.85 11.11
CA GLY A 149 4.44 -4.14 12.42
C GLY A 149 3.87 -2.92 13.19
N ALA A 150 4.36 -1.70 12.98
CA ALA A 150 3.88 -0.51 13.71
C ALA A 150 2.55 0.03 13.16
N LEU A 151 2.27 -0.18 11.87
CA LEU A 151 0.96 0.17 11.27
C LEU A 151 -0.11 -0.89 11.53
N GLY A 152 0.27 -2.08 12.02
CA GLY A 152 -0.65 -3.10 12.53
C GLY A 152 -1.05 -2.91 14.00
N ALA A 153 -0.34 -2.07 14.77
CA ALA A 153 -0.57 -1.89 16.20
C ALA A 153 -1.43 -0.66 16.55
N SER A 154 -1.69 0.23 15.60
CA SER A 154 -2.49 1.44 15.82
C SER A 154 -3.84 1.33 15.09
N GLY A 155 -4.77 0.55 15.64
CA GLY A 155 -6.21 0.76 15.38
C GLY A 155 -7.04 -0.39 14.81
N LEU A 156 -6.53 -1.61 14.67
CA LEU A 156 -7.38 -2.79 14.44
C LEU A 156 -7.09 -3.83 15.52
N ALA A 157 -7.61 -3.57 16.72
CA ALA A 157 -7.79 -4.63 17.69
C ALA A 157 -8.63 -5.74 17.03
N PRO A 158 -8.23 -7.02 17.11
CA PRO A 158 -9.14 -8.10 16.81
C PRO A 158 -10.34 -7.92 17.73
N ARG A 159 -11.51 -7.60 17.17
CA ARG A 159 -12.75 -7.84 17.88
C ARG A 159 -12.89 -9.36 17.92
N ASP A 160 -12.54 -9.91 19.07
CA ASP A 160 -12.96 -11.24 19.47
C ASP A 160 -14.49 -11.20 19.46
N HIS A 161 -15.10 -11.78 18.44
CA HIS A 161 -16.51 -12.13 18.52
C HIS A 161 -16.55 -13.38 19.37
N THR A 162 -16.56 -13.19 20.70
CA THR A 162 -17.21 -14.12 21.60
C THR A 162 -18.62 -14.31 21.09
N LEU A 163 -18.86 -15.43 20.44
CA LEU A 163 -20.21 -15.95 20.27
C LEU A 163 -20.69 -16.27 21.68
N GLU A 164 -21.60 -15.43 22.17
CA GLU A 164 -22.54 -15.81 23.22
C GLU A 164 -23.32 -17.01 22.68
N GLU A 165 -22.95 -18.21 23.11
CA GLU A 165 -23.79 -19.40 23.00
C GLU A 165 -24.85 -19.26 24.09
N GLU A 166 -26.04 -18.77 23.72
CA GLU A 166 -27.27 -19.08 24.44
C GLU A 166 -27.78 -20.44 23.94
N ASP A 167 -27.77 -21.39 24.88
CA ASP A 167 -28.71 -22.49 25.11
C ASP A 167 -29.55 -23.00 23.91
N GLU A 168 -29.33 -24.27 23.56
CA GLU A 168 -30.43 -25.25 23.57
C GLU A 168 -29.90 -26.69 23.62
N ASP A 169 -30.34 -27.39 24.68
CA ASP A 169 -30.45 -28.82 24.89
C ASP A 169 -29.97 -29.76 23.77
N GLU A 170 -29.02 -30.65 24.10
CA GLU A 170 -29.26 -32.08 23.92
C GLU A 170 -28.36 -32.93 24.83
N ARG A 171 -29.05 -33.78 25.60
CA ARG A 171 -28.49 -34.77 26.53
C ARG A 171 -27.78 -35.88 25.75
N GLY A 172 -26.50 -36.15 26.03
CA GLY A 172 -25.95 -37.45 25.64
C GLY A 172 -24.42 -37.65 25.70
N LEU A 173 -23.91 -38.00 26.89
CA LEU A 173 -23.19 -39.27 27.11
C LEU A 173 -21.76 -39.49 26.49
N TRP A 174 -20.76 -39.45 27.40
CA TRP A 174 -19.42 -40.11 27.41
C TRP A 174 -18.32 -39.53 26.49
N GLY A 175 -17.03 -39.44 26.83
CA GLY A 175 -16.23 -39.94 27.94
C GLY A 175 -14.78 -40.15 27.42
N TRP A 176 -13.81 -39.54 28.12
CA TRP A 176 -12.35 -39.58 27.97
C TRP A 176 -11.70 -40.85 27.37
N ARG A 177 -10.85 -40.67 26.36
CA ARG A 177 -9.44 -41.13 26.33
C ARG A 177 -8.69 -40.60 25.12
#